data_AF-A0A7S1RGP5-F1
#
_entry.id   AF-A0A7S1RGP5-F1
#
_cell.length_a   1.000
_cell.length_b   1.000
_cell.length_c   1.000
_cell.angle_alpha   90.00
_cell.angle_beta   90.00
_cell.angle_gamma   90.00
#
_symmetry.space_group_name_H-M   'P 1'
#
loop_
_entity.id
_entity.type
_entity.pdbx_description
1 polymer ?
#
loop_
_entity_poly.entity_id
_entity_poly.type
_entity_poly.pdbx_seq_one_letter_code
_entity_poly.pdbx_strand_id
1 'polypeptide(L)'
;QSQEVANMLQRHAAARRDPVAPPELAKVLPLAWFHVPKCGTSFVNTIVHIPGVCPTVPQDVFVNGANFNHYDSIHWLDEFSDVYNLPDSCPGLYDREFGHVGMADRHYKELEGKWMMMLRNPEQRIMAAYKDL
;
A
#
# COMPACT_ATOMS: atom_id res chain seq x y z
N GLN A 1 -10.03 7.61 28.27
CA GLN A 1 -9.15 6.96 27.27
C GLN A 1 -9.92 6.00 26.35
N SER A 2 -10.85 5.17 26.83
CA SER A 2 -11.65 4.27 25.95
C SER A 2 -12.64 4.97 25.01
N GLN A 3 -13.29 6.04 25.48
CA GLN A 3 -14.28 6.78 24.68
C GLN A 3 -13.66 7.58 23.52
N GLU A 4 -12.46 8.12 23.71
CA GLU A 4 -11.74 8.85 22.66
C GLU A 4 -11.30 7.93 21.52
N VAL A 5 -10.81 6.73 21.84
CA VAL A 5 -10.44 5.73 20.84
C VAL A 5 -11.67 5.27 20.07
N ALA A 6 -12.81 5.03 20.75
CA ALA A 6 -14.07 4.68 20.09
C ALA A 6 -14.56 5.80 19.16
N ASN A 7 -14.49 7.06 19.60
CA ASN A 7 -14.88 8.22 18.79
C ASN A 7 -13.93 8.44 17.60
N MET A 8 -12.63 8.19 17.77
CA MET A 8 -11.63 8.25 16.68
C MET A 8 -11.93 7.19 15.62
N LEU A 9 -12.16 5.94 16.05
CA LEU A 9 -12.50 4.83 15.16
C LEU A 9 -13.83 5.06 14.43
N GLN A 10 -14.86 5.60 15.11
CA GLN A 10 -16.12 5.98 14.47
C GLN A 10 -15.97 7.08 13.42
N ARG A 11 -15.09 8.07 13.64
CA ARG A 11 -14.80 9.12 12.65
C ARG A 11 -14.09 8.57 11.42
N HIS A 12 -13.18 7.63 11.61
CA HIS A 12 -12.51 6.94 10.49
C HIS A 12 -13.47 6.03 9.72
N ALA A 13 -14.36 5.32 10.40
CA ALA A 13 -15.35 4.43 9.77
C ALA A 13 -16.46 5.19 9.02
N ALA A 14 -16.83 6.39 9.46
CA ALA A 14 -17.88 7.21 8.84
C ALA A 14 -17.37 8.09 7.68
N ALA A 15 -16.06 8.33 7.60
CA ALA A 15 -15.45 9.05 6.49
C ALA A 15 -15.38 8.12 5.27
N ARG A 16 -16.48 8.01 4.51
CA ARG A 16 -16.39 7.58 3.11
C ARG A 16 -15.39 8.49 2.43
N ARG A 17 -14.21 7.96 2.11
CA ARG A 17 -13.23 8.69 1.31
C ARG A 17 -13.79 8.84 -0.09
N ASP A 18 -13.68 10.03 -0.65
CA ASP A 18 -14.07 10.28 -2.03
C ASP A 18 -13.29 9.32 -2.94
N PRO A 19 -13.94 8.70 -3.95
CA PRO A 19 -13.24 7.86 -4.92
C PRO A 19 -12.28 8.70 -5.79
N VAL A 20 -12.29 10.03 -5.65
CA VAL A 20 -11.54 10.97 -6.45
C VAL A 20 -10.34 11.49 -5.65
N ALA A 21 -9.17 11.48 -6.29
CA ALA A 21 -7.96 12.06 -5.71
C ALA A 21 -8.10 13.59 -5.55
N PRO A 22 -7.65 14.17 -4.42
CA PRO A 22 -7.51 15.61 -4.30
C PRO A 22 -6.64 16.18 -5.44
N PRO A 23 -6.87 17.43 -5.89
CA PRO A 23 -6.17 18.00 -7.04
C PRO A 23 -4.64 17.94 -6.95
N GLU A 24 -4.07 18.10 -5.74
CA GLU A 24 -2.62 18.01 -5.55
C GLU A 24 -2.09 16.58 -5.66
N LEU A 25 -2.84 15.59 -5.17
CA LEU A 25 -2.48 14.18 -5.31
C LEU A 25 -2.60 13.74 -6.78
N ALA A 26 -3.65 14.18 -7.49
CA ALA A 26 -3.87 13.83 -8.88
C ALA A 26 -2.68 14.17 -9.80
N LYS A 27 -1.89 15.20 -9.46
CA LYS A 27 -0.68 15.60 -10.21
C LYS A 27 0.48 14.60 -10.09
N VAL A 28 0.51 13.81 -9.02
CA VAL A 28 1.61 12.85 -8.75
C VAL A 28 1.19 11.39 -8.98
N LEU A 29 -0.04 11.14 -9.44
CA LEU A 29 -0.46 9.81 -9.85
C LEU A 29 0.18 9.42 -11.22
N PRO A 30 0.37 8.12 -11.50
CA PRO A 30 0.28 7.02 -10.54
C PRO A 30 1.45 7.06 -9.55
N LEU A 31 1.18 6.69 -8.30
CA LEU A 31 2.21 6.54 -7.27
C LEU A 31 3.00 5.26 -7.53
N ALA A 32 4.31 5.33 -7.33
CA ALA A 32 5.20 4.18 -7.41
C ALA A 32 5.63 3.79 -5.99
N TRP A 33 5.29 2.57 -5.55
CA TRP A 33 5.70 2.13 -4.22
C TRP A 33 6.99 1.33 -4.30
N PHE A 34 8.03 1.83 -3.62
CA PHE A 34 9.27 1.09 -3.42
C PHE A 34 9.17 0.27 -2.12
N HIS A 35 8.96 -1.04 -2.27
CA HIS A 35 8.85 -1.95 -1.14
C HIS A 35 10.22 -2.22 -0.50
N VAL A 36 10.36 -1.84 0.76
CA VAL A 36 11.47 -2.27 1.62
C VAL A 36 10.98 -3.42 2.50
N PRO A 37 11.60 -4.62 2.43
CA PRO A 37 11.17 -5.78 3.22
C PRO A 37 11.02 -5.48 4.71
N LYS A 38 9.98 -6.05 5.32
CA LYS A 38 9.60 -5.87 6.74
C LYS A 38 9.30 -4.42 7.14
N CYS A 39 9.10 -3.52 6.17
CA CYS A 39 8.73 -2.11 6.39
C CYS A 39 7.50 -1.70 5.55
N GLY A 40 6.79 -2.66 4.94
CA GLY A 40 5.87 -2.38 3.83
C GLY A 40 4.39 -2.63 4.07
N THR A 41 4.01 -3.67 4.82
CA THR A 41 2.61 -4.14 4.86
C THR A 41 1.63 -3.11 5.41
N SER A 42 1.97 -2.38 6.48
CA SER A 42 1.12 -1.30 6.98
C SER A 42 1.09 -0.11 6.00
N PHE A 43 2.17 0.11 5.26
CA PHE A 43 2.25 1.22 4.31
C PHE A 43 1.42 0.97 3.05
N VAL A 44 1.40 -0.25 2.50
CA VAL A 44 0.52 -0.55 1.35
C VAL A 44 -0.95 -0.38 1.71
N ASN A 45 -1.37 -0.79 2.91
CA ASN A 45 -2.72 -0.52 3.41
C ASN A 45 -3.02 0.98 3.47
N THR A 46 -2.01 1.81 3.77
CA THR A 46 -2.19 3.26 3.72
C THR A 46 -2.42 3.72 2.27
N ILE A 47 -1.57 3.26 1.34
CA ILE A 47 -1.58 3.64 -0.08
C ILE A 47 -2.88 3.25 -0.77
N VAL A 48 -3.32 1.99 -0.65
CA VAL A 48 -4.52 1.49 -1.33
C VAL A 48 -5.79 2.21 -0.89
N HIS A 49 -5.80 2.75 0.34
CA HIS A 49 -6.92 3.52 0.85
C HIS A 49 -6.78 5.04 0.64
N ILE A 50 -5.72 5.53 0.00
CA ILE A 50 -5.63 6.95 -0.37
C ILE A 50 -6.74 7.25 -1.41
N PRO A 51 -7.52 8.33 -1.24
CA PRO A 51 -8.54 8.74 -2.21
C PRO A 51 -7.98 8.80 -3.64
N GLY A 52 -8.66 8.12 -4.58
CA GLY A 52 -8.28 8.08 -6.01
C GLY A 52 -7.09 7.21 -6.38
N VAL A 53 -6.46 6.51 -5.44
CA VAL A 53 -5.42 5.51 -5.75
C VAL A 53 -6.07 4.18 -6.19
N CYS A 54 -6.92 3.61 -5.32
CA CYS A 54 -7.68 2.40 -5.59
C CYS A 54 -9.19 2.59 -5.37
N PRO A 55 -9.91 3.24 -6.31
CA PRO A 55 -11.30 3.64 -6.09
C PRO A 55 -12.29 2.47 -6.05
N THR A 56 -11.94 1.31 -6.59
CA THR A 56 -12.81 0.12 -6.62
C THR A 56 -12.52 -0.87 -5.50
N VAL A 57 -11.40 -0.72 -4.78
CA VAL A 57 -11.05 -1.59 -3.65
C VAL A 57 -11.95 -1.23 -2.45
N PRO A 58 -12.67 -2.21 -1.86
CA PRO A 58 -13.51 -1.95 -0.70
C PRO A 58 -12.72 -1.40 0.49
N GLN A 59 -13.34 -0.49 1.25
CA GLN A 59 -12.67 0.23 2.35
C GLN A 59 -12.40 -0.63 3.58
N ASP A 60 -13.08 -1.76 3.72
CA ASP A 60 -12.95 -2.73 4.80
C ASP A 60 -11.94 -3.84 4.47
N VAL A 61 -11.35 -3.83 3.28
CA VAL A 61 -10.34 -4.80 2.86
C VAL A 61 -8.95 -4.34 3.28
N PHE A 62 -8.26 -5.19 4.04
CA PHE A 62 -6.87 -4.94 4.44
C PHE A 62 -5.94 -5.94 3.78
N VAL A 63 -4.85 -5.46 3.20
CA VAL A 63 -3.81 -6.26 2.58
C VAL A 63 -2.94 -6.91 3.66
N ASN A 64 -3.22 -8.17 3.99
CA ASN A 64 -2.52 -8.93 5.03
C ASN A 64 -2.64 -10.45 4.80
N GLY A 65 -1.81 -11.22 5.51
CA GLY A 65 -1.81 -12.69 5.44
C GLY A 65 -3.01 -13.40 6.11
N ALA A 66 -3.98 -12.68 6.69
CA ALA A 66 -5.23 -13.28 7.14
C ALA A 66 -6.31 -13.24 6.04
N ASN A 67 -6.27 -12.20 5.20
CA ASN A 67 -7.22 -11.96 4.12
C ASN A 67 -6.75 -12.57 2.78
N PHE A 68 -5.44 -12.73 2.60
CA PHE A 68 -4.82 -13.26 1.39
C PHE A 68 -3.73 -14.25 1.83
N ASN A 69 -3.99 -15.56 1.73
CA ASN A 69 -3.03 -16.59 2.18
C ASN A 69 -3.21 -17.91 1.42
N HIS A 70 -3.57 -17.83 0.14
CA HIS A 70 -3.88 -19.02 -0.66
C HIS A 70 -2.60 -19.79 -1.03
N TYR A 71 -1.47 -19.12 -1.08
CA TYR A 71 -0.13 -19.65 -1.31
C TYR A 71 0.76 -19.15 -0.18
N ASP A 72 1.52 -20.04 0.47
CA ASP A 72 2.50 -19.77 1.55
C ASP A 72 2.72 -18.29 1.88
N SER A 73 2.50 -17.91 3.15
CA SER A 73 2.50 -16.58 3.84
C SER A 73 3.36 -15.39 3.35
N ILE A 74 4.12 -15.54 2.29
CA ILE A 74 5.06 -14.60 1.67
C ILE A 74 4.43 -13.86 0.47
N HIS A 75 3.39 -14.40 -0.17
CA HIS A 75 2.84 -13.90 -1.46
C HIS A 75 1.46 -13.21 -1.40
N TRP A 76 1.00 -12.84 -0.22
CA TRP A 76 -0.33 -12.21 -0.04
C TRP A 76 -0.53 -10.91 -0.84
N LEU A 77 0.56 -10.24 -1.22
CA LEU A 77 0.52 -9.03 -2.03
C LEU A 77 0.30 -9.34 -3.53
N ASP A 78 0.86 -10.45 -4.01
CA ASP A 78 0.61 -10.97 -5.35
C ASP A 78 -0.85 -11.45 -5.46
N GLU A 79 -1.36 -12.14 -4.42
CA GLU A 79 -2.76 -12.55 -4.36
C GLU A 79 -3.72 -11.36 -4.30
N PHE A 80 -3.40 -10.32 -3.51
CA PHE A 80 -4.17 -9.06 -3.54
C PHE A 80 -4.16 -8.45 -4.95
N SER A 81 -3.02 -8.53 -5.65
CA SER A 81 -2.90 -8.06 -7.03
C SER A 81 -3.84 -8.78 -7.98
N ASP A 82 -3.91 -10.10 -7.86
CA ASP A 82 -4.75 -10.95 -8.71
C ASP A 82 -6.24 -10.80 -8.38
N VAL A 83 -6.62 -10.81 -7.10
CA VAL A 83 -8.02 -10.71 -6.65
C VAL A 83 -8.66 -9.41 -7.09
N TYR A 84 -7.92 -8.30 -7.00
CA TYR A 84 -8.45 -6.99 -7.37
C TYR A 84 -8.07 -6.54 -8.77
N ASN A 85 -7.22 -7.26 -9.51
CA ASN A 85 -6.70 -6.82 -10.80
C ASN A 85 -6.22 -5.35 -10.72
N LEU A 86 -5.10 -5.14 -10.01
CA LEU A 86 -4.64 -3.79 -9.66
C LEU A 86 -4.50 -2.78 -10.80
N PRO A 87 -4.12 -3.14 -12.04
CA PRO A 87 -4.19 -2.21 -13.17
C PRO A 87 -5.56 -1.50 -13.28
N ASP A 88 -6.64 -2.26 -13.11
CA ASP A 88 -8.02 -1.77 -13.26
C ASP A 88 -8.55 -1.19 -11.95
N SER A 89 -8.23 -1.82 -10.81
CA SER A 89 -8.76 -1.40 -9.51
C SER A 89 -7.96 -0.29 -8.82
N CYS A 90 -6.71 -0.10 -9.22
CA CYS A 90 -5.77 0.86 -8.67
C CYS A 90 -5.08 1.70 -9.76
N PRO A 91 -5.82 2.44 -10.60
CA PRO A 91 -5.23 3.26 -11.67
C PRO A 91 -4.31 4.38 -11.14
N GLY A 92 -4.43 4.75 -9.85
CA GLY A 92 -3.51 5.68 -9.19
C GLY A 92 -2.26 5.02 -8.59
N LEU A 93 -2.09 3.71 -8.74
CA LEU A 93 -0.89 2.96 -8.37
C LEU A 93 -0.20 2.46 -9.64
N TYR A 94 1.12 2.58 -9.71
CA TYR A 94 1.88 2.06 -10.83
C TYR A 94 1.95 0.53 -10.71
N ASP A 95 1.23 -0.19 -11.56
CA ASP A 95 0.84 -1.59 -11.28
C ASP A 95 1.95 -2.64 -11.44
N ARG A 96 3.15 -2.28 -11.91
CA ARG A 96 3.83 -3.29 -12.72
C ARG A 96 4.35 -4.49 -11.98
N GLU A 97 4.96 -4.37 -10.79
CA GLU A 97 5.49 -5.55 -10.10
C GLU A 97 5.58 -5.26 -8.60
N PHE A 98 4.79 -5.96 -7.76
CA PHE A 98 5.10 -6.10 -6.33
C PHE A 98 6.27 -7.07 -6.08
N GLY A 99 6.83 -7.63 -7.15
CA GLY A 99 8.05 -8.39 -7.14
C GLY A 99 9.26 -7.58 -6.64
N HIS A 100 10.28 -8.31 -6.18
CA HIS A 100 11.53 -7.70 -5.73
C HIS A 100 12.40 -7.30 -6.94
N VAL A 101 12.17 -6.09 -7.47
CA VAL A 101 12.98 -5.51 -8.55
C VAL A 101 13.75 -4.26 -8.11
N GLY A 102 14.83 -3.97 -8.83
CA GLY A 102 15.65 -2.79 -8.57
C GLY A 102 14.98 -1.50 -9.06
N MET A 103 15.16 -0.40 -8.35
CA MET A 103 14.62 0.91 -8.75
C MET A 103 15.29 1.46 -10.03
N ALA A 104 16.53 1.05 -10.31
CA ALA A 104 17.33 1.55 -11.43
C ALA A 104 16.84 1.08 -12.81
N ASP A 105 15.83 0.21 -12.85
CA ASP A 105 15.23 -0.29 -14.09
C ASP A 105 14.41 0.80 -14.83
N ARG A 106 13.82 0.40 -15.96
CA ARG A 106 13.30 1.20 -17.10
C ARG A 106 12.35 2.38 -16.76
N HIS A 107 11.96 2.59 -15.51
CA HIS A 107 10.89 3.50 -15.11
C HIS A 107 11.32 4.62 -14.17
N TYR A 108 12.59 4.69 -13.74
CA TYR A 108 13.05 5.74 -12.82
C TYR A 108 12.70 7.15 -13.32
N LYS A 109 12.96 7.43 -14.61
CA LYS A 109 12.66 8.73 -15.23
C LYS A 109 11.15 8.98 -15.41
N GLU A 110 10.38 7.94 -15.71
CA GLU A 110 8.93 8.04 -15.93
C GLU A 110 8.16 8.30 -14.62
N LEU A 111 8.73 7.84 -13.51
CA LEU A 111 8.15 7.92 -12.17
C LEU A 111 8.88 8.93 -11.28
N GLU A 112 9.69 9.82 -11.85
CA GLU A 112 10.39 10.87 -11.11
C GLU A 112 9.39 11.74 -10.33
N GLY A 113 9.64 11.89 -9.02
CA GLY A 113 8.74 12.61 -8.11
C GLY A 113 7.46 11.86 -7.71
N LYS A 114 7.27 10.62 -8.17
CA LYS A 114 6.08 9.79 -7.86
C LYS A 114 6.37 8.60 -6.93
N TRP A 115 7.64 8.41 -6.58
CA TRP A 115 8.07 7.33 -5.69
C TRP A 115 7.73 7.61 -4.24
N MET A 116 7.20 6.59 -3.57
CA MET A 116 6.99 6.57 -2.13
C MET A 116 7.67 5.35 -1.53
N MET A 117 8.28 5.55 -0.37
CA MET A 117 8.90 4.48 0.39
C MET A 117 8.69 4.71 1.89
N MET A 118 8.59 3.62 2.64
CA MET A 118 8.65 3.67 4.10
C MET A 118 10.00 3.12 4.53
N LEU A 119 10.73 3.94 5.30
CA LEU A 119 12.02 3.58 5.86
C LEU A 119 11.88 3.33 7.36
N ARG A 120 12.62 2.33 7.85
CA ARG A 120 12.80 2.05 9.27
C ARG A 120 14.21 2.43 9.70
N ASN A 121 14.40 2.67 11.00
CA ASN A 121 15.75 2.70 11.57
C ASN A 121 16.55 1.45 11.11
N PRO A 122 17.76 1.63 10.53
CA PRO A 122 18.50 0.55 9.90
C PRO A 122 18.78 -0.64 10.83
N GLU A 123 19.15 -0.38 12.08
CA GLU A 123 19.43 -1.42 13.07
C GLU A 123 18.17 -2.26 13.34
N GLN A 124 17.02 -1.61 13.52
CA GLN A 124 15.73 -2.29 13.70
C GLN A 124 15.30 -3.09 12.48
N ARG A 125 15.61 -2.61 11.26
CA ARG A 125 15.35 -3.37 10.02
C ARG A 125 16.15 -4.67 10.02
N ILE A 126 17.46 -4.61 10.31
CA ILE A 126 18.32 -5.80 10.34
C ILE A 126 17.80 -6.79 11.38
N MET A 127 17.47 -6.32 12.59
CA MET A 127 16.93 -7.18 13.65
C MET A 127 15.61 -7.85 13.25
N ALA A 128 14.73 -7.15 12.52
CA ALA A 128 13.47 -7.69 12.02
C ALA A 128 13.62 -8.71 10.88
N ALA A 129 14.79 -8.80 10.24
CA ALA A 129 15.05 -9.83 9.24
C ALA A 129 15.39 -11.20 9.88
N TYR A 130 15.97 -11.18 11.09
CA TYR A 130 16.37 -12.40 11.81
C TYR A 130 15.35 -12.85 12.86
N LYS A 131 14.42 -11.98 13.23
CA LYS A 131 13.32 -12.32 14.13
C LYS A 131 12.03 -12.18 13.36
N ASP A 132 11.24 -13.26 13.30
CA ASP A 132 9.82 -13.22 12.94
C ASP A 132 9.01 -12.56 14.06
N LEU A 133 9.35 -11.30 14.34
CA LEU A 133 8.50 -10.35 15.04
C LEU A 133 7.43 -9.82 14.08
#